data_AF-A0A9E2Z870-F1
#
_entry.id   AF-A0A9E2Z870-F1
#
_cell.length_a   1.000
_cell.length_b   1.000
_cell.length_c   1.000
_cell.angle_alpha   90.00
_cell.angle_beta   90.00
_cell.angle_gamma   90.00
#
_symmetry.space_group_name_H-M   'P 1'
#
loop_
_entity.id
_entity.type
_entity.pdbx_description
1 polymer ?
#
loop_
_entity_poly.entity_id
_entity_poly.type
_entity_poly.pdbx_seq_one_letter_code
_entity_poly.pdbx_strand_id
1 'polypeptide(L)' 'MGIWHETYHVRASEYECIYGNTPRVGLAAAGVHTPIGSTGRSAARRIGATSIDQPALTPYPNP' A
#
# COMPACT_ATOMS: atom_id res chain seq x y z
N MET A 1 -29.10 -10.20 -12.06
CA MET A 1 -27.65 -10.17 -12.36
C MET A 1 -27.24 -8.71 -12.43
N GLY A 2 -26.42 -8.26 -11.48
CA GLY A 2 -25.94 -6.88 -11.44
C GLY A 2 -24.51 -6.79 -11.98
N ILE A 3 -24.23 -5.79 -12.80
CA ILE A 3 -22.88 -5.40 -13.19
C ILE A 3 -22.57 -4.10 -12.44
N TRP A 4 -21.38 -3.99 -11.85
CA TRP A 4 -20.90 -2.79 -11.18
C TRP A 4 -19.50 -2.45 -11.68
N HIS A 5 -19.17 -1.16 -11.71
CA HIS A 5 -17.88 -0.63 -12.13
C HIS A 5 -17.59 0.65 -11.34
N GLU A 6 -16.38 0.76 -10.80
CA GLU A 6 -15.91 1.94 -10.08
C GLU A 6 -14.63 2.44 -10.72
N THR A 7 -14.46 3.77 -10.81
CA THR A 7 -13.25 4.40 -11.34
C THR A 7 -12.89 5.57 -10.46
N TYR A 8 -11.62 5.61 -10.04
CA TYR A 8 -11.07 6.66 -9.22
C TYR A 8 -9.92 7.33 -9.97
N HIS A 9 -9.90 8.66 -9.94
CA HIS A 9 -8.75 9.43 -10.38
C HIS A 9 -7.84 9.67 -9.17
N VAL A 10 -6.71 8.96 -9.11
CA VAL A 10 -5.76 9.04 -8.00
C VAL A 10 -4.45 9.64 -8.52
N ARG A 11 -3.87 10.57 -7.76
CA ARG A 11 -2.57 11.15 -8.11
C ARG A 11 -1.44 10.15 -7.88
N ALA A 12 -0.31 10.37 -8.55
CA ALA A 12 0.91 9.65 -8.23
C ALA A 12 1.23 9.81 -6.73
N SER A 13 1.74 8.74 -6.11
CA SER A 13 2.09 8.67 -4.68
C SER A 13 0.94 8.77 -3.68
N GLU A 14 -0.32 8.86 -4.11
CA GLU A 14 -1.49 8.82 -3.22
C GLU A 14 -2.18 7.45 -3.18
N TYR A 15 -1.45 6.41 -3.56
CA TYR A 15 -1.91 5.02 -3.51
C TYR A 15 -0.77 4.11 -3.06
N GLU A 16 -1.13 2.97 -2.47
CA GLU A 16 -0.21 1.86 -2.24
C GLU A 16 -0.90 0.52 -2.52
N CYS A 17 -0.10 -0.48 -2.89
CA CYS A 17 -0.53 -1.87 -3.01
C CYS A 17 0.58 -2.76 -2.47
N ILE A 18 0.23 -3.73 -1.62
CA ILE A 18 1.18 -4.65 -1.00
C ILE A 18 0.91 -6.05 -1.53
N TYR A 19 1.96 -6.68 -2.05
CA TYR A 19 1.92 -8.02 -2.64
C TYR A 19 2.80 -8.94 -1.80
N GLY A 20 2.21 -9.95 -1.15
CA GLY A 20 2.92 -10.92 -0.32
C GLY A 20 2.78 -12.32 -0.89
N ASN A 21 3.89 -12.89 -1.39
CA ASN A 21 3.90 -14.22 -2.01
C ASN A 21 2.90 -14.39 -3.16
N THR A 22 2.71 -13.34 -3.97
CA THR A 22 1.79 -13.34 -5.12
C THR A 22 2.51 -13.02 -6.43
N PRO A 23 2.02 -13.54 -7.58
CA PRO A 23 2.50 -13.13 -8.90
C PRO A 23 2.34 -11.62 -9.13
N ARG A 24 3.15 -11.06 -10.05
CA ARG A 24 3.04 -9.64 -10.43
C ARG A 24 1.81 -9.42 -11.30
N VAL A 25 0.74 -8.89 -10.69
CA VAL A 25 -0.55 -8.64 -11.36
C VAL A 25 -1.17 -7.32 -10.91
N GLY A 26 -2.11 -6.78 -11.71
CA GLY A 26 -2.74 -5.49 -11.42
C GLY A 26 -1.70 -4.37 -11.33
N LEU A 27 -1.75 -3.57 -10.27
CA LEU A 27 -0.86 -2.42 -10.10
C LEU A 27 0.64 -2.80 -9.97
N ALA A 28 0.96 -4.01 -9.50
CA ALA A 28 2.32 -4.53 -9.47
C ALA A 28 2.95 -4.64 -10.87
N ALA A 29 2.15 -4.83 -11.92
CA ALA A 29 2.62 -4.88 -13.30
C ALA A 29 2.90 -3.49 -13.89
N ALA A 30 2.21 -2.45 -13.38
CA ALA A 30 2.35 -1.07 -13.84
C ALA A 30 3.50 -0.29 -13.16
N GLY A 31 4.06 -0.81 -12.06
CA GLY A 31 5.07 -0.12 -11.25
C GLY A 31 6.27 -0.97 -10.86
N VAL A 32 7.09 -0.43 -9.94
CA VAL A 32 8.28 -1.09 -9.37
C VAL A 32 8.01 -1.49 -7.91
N HIS A 33 8.43 -2.69 -7.52
CA HIS A 33 8.32 -3.16 -6.13
C HIS A 33 9.41 -2.55 -5.25
N THR A 34 9.05 -2.23 -4.01
CA THR A 34 9.99 -1.78 -2.96
C THR A 34 9.74 -2.60 -1.68
N PRO A 35 10.79 -2.94 -0.90
CA PRO A 35 10.60 -3.65 0.36
C PRO A 35 9.76 -2.85 1.38
N ILE A 36 8.69 -3.46 1.88
CA ILE A 36 7.74 -2.81 2.81
C ILE A 36 8.37 -2.34 4.12
N GLY A 37 9.37 -3.06 4.63
CA GLY A 37 9.99 -2.77 5.94
C GLY A 37 10.77 -1.45 6.00
N SER A 38 11.02 -0.80 4.86
CA SER A 38 11.84 0.41 4.77
C SER A 38 11.06 1.73 4.90
N THR A 39 9.72 1.70 4.84
CA THR A 39 8.90 2.90 4.58
C THR A 39 7.89 3.26 5.68
N GLY A 40 7.91 2.58 6.83
CA GLY A 40 6.98 2.80 7.93
C GLY A 40 5.87 1.75 8.02
N ARG A 41 5.26 1.65 9.20
CA ARG A 41 4.33 0.60 9.61
C ARG A 41 2.88 0.93 9.26
N SER A 42 2.53 2.21 9.10
CA SER A 42 1.20 2.67 8.68
C SER A 42 1.12 3.04 7.19
N ALA A 43 -0.05 2.85 6.58
CA ALA A 43 -0.31 3.23 5.20
C ALA A 43 -0.13 4.73 4.97
N ALA A 44 -0.68 5.55 5.88
CA ALA A 44 -0.59 7.00 5.81
C ALA A 44 0.87 7.50 5.81
N ARG A 45 1.76 6.84 6.57
CA ARG A 45 3.19 7.15 6.54
C ARG A 45 3.86 6.77 5.22
N ARG A 46 3.49 5.63 4.64
CA ARG A 46 4.08 5.10 3.41
C ARG A 46 3.72 5.93 2.17
N ILE A 47 2.46 6.37 2.07
CA ILE A 47 2.02 7.26 0.98
C ILE A 47 2.36 8.75 1.25
N GLY A 48 3.00 9.06 2.38
CA GLY A 48 3.41 10.43 2.72
C GLY A 48 2.27 11.35 3.16
N ALA A 49 1.07 10.82 3.44
CA ALA A 49 -0.04 11.60 3.97
C ALA A 49 0.24 12.18 5.38
N THR A 50 1.18 11.57 6.11
CA THR A 50 1.67 12.06 7.40
C THR A 50 3.14 11.71 7.60
N SER A 51 3.85 12.53 8.38
CA SER A 51 5.21 12.23 8.85
C SER A 51 5.22 11.33 10.09
N ILE A 52 4.10 11.26 10.83
CA ILE A 52 3.95 10.45 12.03
C ILE A 52 3.59 9.02 11.62
N ASP A 53 4.44 8.06 11.97
CA ASP A 53 4.12 6.66 11.78
C ASP A 53 3.30 6.13 12.96
N GLN A 54 1.97 6.18 12.84
CA GLN A 54 1.04 5.67 13.85
C GLN A 54 0.29 4.44 13.32
N PRO A 55 0.74 3.22 13.67
CA PRO A 55 0.05 1.98 13.30
C PRO A 55 -1.33 1.90 13.96
N ALA A 56 -2.30 1.31 13.26
CA ALA A 56 -3.64 1.07 13.83
C ALA A 56 -3.62 0.08 15.00
N LEU A 57 -2.65 -0.83 15.02
CA LEU A 57 -2.44 -1.82 16.09
C LEU A 57 -0.97 -1.83 16.49
N THR A 58 -0.71 -2.18 17.75
CA THR A 58 0.66 -2.39 18.26
C THR A 58 1.38 -3.41 17.37
N PRO A 59 2.52 -3.06 16.76
CA PRO A 59 3.25 -3.97 15.89
C PRO A 59 3.72 -5.20 16.66
N TYR A 60 3.70 -6.36 16.02
CA TYR A 60 4.32 -7.56 16.59
C TYR A 60 5.79 -7.28 16.89
N PRO A 61 6.30 -7.74 18.05
CA PRO A 61 7.74 -7.68 18.32
C PRO A 61 8.47 -8.45 17.22
N ASN A 62 9.50 -7.83 16.67
CA ASN A 62 10.40 -8.52 15.74
C ASN A 62 11.11 -9.63 16.54
N PRO A 63 11.17 -10.87 16.05
CA PRO A 63 11.99 -11.90 16.70
C PRO A 63 13.46 -11.49 16.77
#